data_AF-A0A530BLX0-F1
#
_entry.id   AF-A0A530BLX0-F1
#
_cell.length_a   1.000
_cell.length_b   1.000
_cell.length_c   1.000
_cell.angle_alpha   90.00
_cell.angle_beta   90.00
_cell.angle_gamma   90.00
#
_symmetry.space_group_name_H-M   'P 1'
#
loop_
_entity.id
_entity.type
_entity.pdbx_description
1 polymer ?
#
loop_
_entity_poly.entity_id
_entity_poly.type
_entity_poly.pdbx_seq_one_letter_code
_entity_poly.pdbx_strand_id
1 'polypeptide(L)' 'MALSVSPTIAARRDQMFPVLTDADIERMRRFGEARSYATGEHIVTAGTVSPGLILILSG' A
#
# COMPACT_ATOMS: atom_id res chain seq x y z
N MET A 1 -9.07 15.70 24.99
CA MET A 1 -9.69 16.55 23.94
C MET A 1 -9.48 15.82 22.62
N ALA A 2 -10.53 15.23 22.05
CA ALA A 2 -10.41 14.56 20.76
C ALA A 2 -10.14 15.63 19.69
N LEU A 3 -9.03 15.51 18.96
CA LEU A 3 -8.75 16.37 17.82
C LEU A 3 -9.89 16.17 16.81
N SER A 4 -10.70 17.20 16.60
CA SER A 4 -11.70 17.22 15.54
C SER A 4 -10.96 17.11 14.21
N VAL A 5 -11.07 15.95 13.57
CA VAL A 5 -10.51 15.73 12.24
C VAL A 5 -11.22 16.66 11.26
N SER A 6 -10.48 17.55 10.61
CA SER A 6 -11.05 18.44 9.59
C SER A 6 -11.70 17.62 8.47
N PRO A 7 -12.82 18.07 7.88
CA PRO A 7 -13.51 17.34 6.81
C PRO A 7 -12.59 16.95 5.65
N THR A 8 -11.61 17.80 5.31
CA THR A 8 -10.59 17.52 4.29
C THR A 8 -9.69 16.34 4.65
N ILE A 9 -9.28 16.21 5.92
CA ILE A 9 -8.46 15.09 6.39
C ILE A 9 -9.29 13.80 6.37
N ALA A 10 -10.55 13.87 6.81
CA ALA A 10 -11.46 12.74 6.77
C ALA A 10 -11.65 12.23 5.32
N ALA A 11 -11.93 13.12 4.37
CA ALA A 11 -12.11 12.75 2.97
C ALA A 11 -10.83 12.21 2.30
N ARG A 12 -9.65 12.74 2.66
CA ARG A 12 -8.36 12.25 2.11
C ARG A 12 -7.96 10.89 2.64
N ARG A 13 -8.43 10.51 3.83
CA ARG A 13 -8.09 9.22 4.44
C ARG A 13 -8.49 8.06 3.53
N ASP A 14 -9.71 8.08 3.02
CA ASP A 14 -10.22 6.99 2.17
C ASP A 14 -9.50 6.92 0.82
N GLN A 15 -8.97 8.04 0.33
CA GLN A 15 -8.15 8.10 -0.88
C GLN A 15 -6.72 7.61 -0.65
N MET A 16 -6.13 7.93 0.51
CA MET A 16 -4.77 7.52 0.88
C MET A 16 -4.70 6.05 1.31
N PHE A 17 -5.79 5.53 1.87
CA PHE A 17 -5.89 4.17 2.40
C PHE A 17 -7.15 3.47 1.88
N PRO A 18 -7.24 3.24 0.56
CA PRO A 18 -8.40 2.56 -0.01
C PRO A 18 -8.48 1.12 0.50
N VAL A 19 -9.69 0.65 0.74
CA VAL A 19 -9.94 -0.78 0.94
C VAL A 19 -9.98 -1.44 -0.44
N LEU A 20 -8.99 -2.26 -0.73
CA LEU A 20 -8.92 -3.02 -1.97
C LEU A 20 -9.68 -4.34 -1.81
N THR A 21 -10.64 -4.57 -2.70
CA THR A 21 -11.37 -5.85 -2.79
C THR A 21 -10.52 -6.92 -3.48
N ASP A 22 -10.91 -8.18 -3.37
CA ASP A 22 -10.25 -9.28 -4.09
C ASP A 22 -10.21 -9.04 -5.62
N ALA A 23 -11.26 -8.43 -6.16
CA ALA A 23 -11.32 -8.06 -7.58
C ALA A 23 -10.34 -6.92 -7.94
N ASP A 24 -10.08 -5.99 -7.00
CA ASP A 24 -9.06 -4.95 -7.19
C ASP A 24 -7.66 -5.56 -7.20
N ILE A 25 -7.39 -6.46 -6.25
CA ILE A 25 -6.12 -7.18 -6.16
C ILE A 25 -5.86 -7.99 -7.43
N GLU A 26 -6.86 -8.73 -7.92
CA GLU A 26 -6.74 -9.52 -9.16
C GLU A 26 -6.47 -8.65 -10.38
N ARG A 27 -7.07 -7.45 -10.45
CA ARG A 27 -6.76 -6.48 -11.51
C ARG A 27 -5.34 -5.95 -11.39
N MET A 28 -4.87 -5.65 -10.18
CA MET A 28 -3.51 -5.16 -9.93
C MET A 28 -2.44 -6.20 -10.29
N ARG A 29 -2.69 -7.50 -10.10
CA ARG A 29 -1.78 -8.58 -10.51
C ARG A 29 -1.44 -8.56 -12.00
N ARG A 30 -2.27 -7.95 -12.85
CA ARG A 30 -2.01 -7.80 -14.29
C ARG A 30 -0.93 -6.76 -14.59
N PHE A 31 -0.63 -5.88 -13.64
CA PHE A 31 0.31 -4.77 -13.78
C PHE A 31 1.56 -4.91 -12.90
N GLY A 32 1.68 -6.01 -12.16
CA GLY A 32 2.78 -6.23 -11.22
C GLY A 32 3.14 -7.69 -11.09
N GLU A 33 4.21 -7.95 -10.35
CA GLU A 33 4.72 -9.30 -10.10
C GLU A 33 4.46 -9.70 -8.66
N ALA A 34 3.99 -10.93 -8.43
CA ALA A 34 3.92 -11.49 -7.09
C ALA A 34 5.33 -11.76 -6.56
N ARG A 35 5.64 -11.25 -5.36
CA ARG A 35 6.92 -11.45 -4.67
C ARG A 35 6.70 -11.88 -3.23
N SER A 36 7.63 -12.66 -2.71
CA SER A 36 7.71 -13.05 -1.29
C SER A 36 9.08 -12.64 -0.76
N TYR A 37 9.12 -12.19 0.49
CA TYR A 37 10.33 -11.72 1.15
C TYR A 37 10.54 -12.53 2.43
N ALA A 38 11.78 -12.90 2.71
CA ALA A 38 12.13 -13.57 3.95
C ALA A 38 12.10 -12.60 5.15
N THR A 39 12.00 -13.14 6.36
CA THR A 39 12.12 -12.35 7.59
C THR A 39 13.47 -11.61 7.62
N GLY A 40 13.43 -10.30 7.79
CA GLY A 40 14.62 -9.44 7.80
C GLY A 40 15.15 -9.05 6.42
N GLU A 41 14.53 -9.52 5.33
CA GLU A 41 14.86 -9.09 3.98
C GLU A 41 14.34 -7.66 3.72
N HIS A 42 15.17 -6.82 3.08
CA HIS A 42 14.79 -5.45 2.75
C HIS A 42 13.90 -5.42 1.50
N ILE A 43 12.69 -4.89 1.64
CA ILE A 43 11.76 -4.68 0.52
C ILE A 43 12.15 -3.43 -0.30
N VAL A 44 12.60 -2.37 0.38
CA VAL A 44 13.11 -1.12 -0.23
C VAL A 44 14.35 -0.67 0.54
N THR A 45 15.37 -0.19 -0.19
CA THR A 45 16.60 0.37 0.38
C THR A 45 16.72 1.85 0.04
N ALA A 46 17.02 2.69 1.03
CA ALA A 46 17.21 4.13 0.78
C ALA A 46 18.40 4.36 -0.14
N GLY A 47 18.25 5.28 -1.10
CA GLY A 47 19.29 5.57 -2.10
C GLY A 47 19.32 4.59 -3.28
N THR A 48 18.46 3.58 -3.32
CA THR A 48 18.26 2.74 -4.51
C THR A 48 17.00 3.12 -5.27
N VAL A 49 16.94 2.82 -6.56
CA VAL A 49 15.71 2.97 -7.34
C VAL A 49 14.64 2.06 -6.71
N SER A 50 13.49 2.66 -6.37
CA SER A 50 12.37 1.93 -5.79
C SER A 50 11.75 0.97 -6.83
N PRO A 51 11.28 -0.24 -6.42
CA PRO A 51 10.55 -1.14 -7.30
C PRO A 51 9.16 -0.60 -7.72
N GLY A 52 8.75 0.57 -7.23
CA GLY A 52 7.50 1.23 -7.57
C GLY A 52 6.44 1.06 -6.48
N LEU A 53 5.19 0.84 -6.88
CA LEU A 53 4.09 0.59 -5.96
C LEU A 53 4.17 -0.84 -5.42
N ILE A 54 4.14 -0.98 -4.10
CA ILE A 54 4.13 -2.29 -3.43
C ILE A 54 2.79 -2.45 -2.71
N LEU A 55 2.10 -3.57 -2.99
CA LEU A 55 0.92 -3.99 -2.27
C LEU A 55 1.28 -5.16 -1.35
N ILE A 56 1.09 -4.99 -0.04
CA ILE A 56 1.30 -6.05 0.95
C ILE A 56 0.03 -6.88 1.05
N LEU A 57 0.09 -8.14 0.63
CA LEU A 57 -1.04 -9.06 0.63
C LEU A 57 -1.17 -9.86 1.92
N SER A 58 -0.03 -10.13 2.56
CA SER A 58 0.09 -10.95 3.76
C SER A 58 1.47 -10.75 4.38
N GLY A 59 1.59 -10.91 5.69
CA GLY A 59 2.84 -10.79 6.43
C GLY A 59 2.61 -10.64 7.92
#